data_AF-A0A967SXF2-F1
#
_entry.id   AF-A0A967SXF2-F1
#
_cell.length_a   1.000
_cell.length_b   1.000
_cell.length_c   1.000
_cell.angle_alpha   90.00
_cell.angle_beta   90.00
_cell.angle_gamma   90.00
#
_symmetry.space_group_name_H-M   'P 1'
#
loop_
_entity.id
_entity.type
_entity.pdbx_description
1 polymer ?
#
loop_
_entity_poly.entity_id
_entity_poly.type
_entity_poly.pdbx_seq_one_letter_code
_entity_poly.pdbx_strand_id
1 'polypeptide(L)'
;MQLEKFYYDNKIVKMFAYATIFWGIIGMLAGLWAAIDLYFPAANLGLPYTTFGRVRPVHTNAVIFAFVGNGIFMGVYYSLQRLCKARMFSDALSKFHFWGWQLIIAFGALTLLMGYTSGKEYAELEWPLDIAITIVWVIFGINMFGTI
;
A
#
# COMPACT_ATOMS: atom_id res chain seq x y z
N MET A 1 11.16 13.73 -40.93
CA MET A 1 10.58 13.56 -39.57
C MET A 1 11.57 12.78 -38.74
N GLN A 2 12.14 13.36 -37.68
CA GLN A 2 12.88 12.59 -36.69
C GLN A 2 11.86 11.76 -35.88
N LEU A 3 12.08 10.46 -35.77
CA LEU A 3 11.31 9.59 -34.89
C LEU A 3 11.65 9.94 -33.44
N GLU A 4 10.75 10.62 -32.73
CA GLU A 4 10.87 10.82 -31.29
C GLU A 4 10.81 9.46 -30.59
N LYS A 5 11.91 9.09 -29.92
CA LYS A 5 11.97 7.86 -29.11
C LYS A 5 11.53 8.18 -27.69
N PHE A 6 10.32 7.79 -27.33
CA PHE A 6 9.82 7.89 -25.96
C PHE A 6 10.27 6.68 -25.14
N TYR A 7 10.88 6.93 -23.97
CA TYR A 7 11.25 5.88 -23.01
C TYR A 7 10.47 6.04 -21.72
N TYR A 8 9.54 5.12 -21.49
CA TYR A 8 8.73 5.06 -20.27
C TYR A 8 9.50 4.45 -19.10
N ASP A 9 9.27 4.96 -17.90
CA ASP A 9 9.76 4.33 -16.68
C ASP A 9 8.85 3.15 -16.30
N ASN A 10 9.27 1.94 -16.70
CA ASN A 10 8.64 0.71 -16.27
C ASN A 10 9.27 0.12 -14.99
N LYS A 11 10.34 0.71 -14.45
CA LYS A 11 10.94 0.21 -13.20
C LYS A 11 9.99 0.44 -12.05
N ILE A 12 9.45 1.66 -11.92
CA ILE A 12 8.50 1.96 -10.84
C ILE A 12 7.23 1.11 -10.94
N VAL A 13 6.73 0.87 -12.15
CA VAL A 13 5.57 -0.01 -12.37
C VAL A 13 5.86 -1.42 -11.86
N LYS A 14 7.03 -1.98 -12.20
CA LYS A 14 7.43 -3.32 -11.72
C LYS A 14 7.58 -3.36 -10.20
N MET A 15 8.10 -2.30 -9.58
CA MET A 15 8.21 -2.22 -8.12
C MET A 15 6.83 -2.31 -7.46
N PHE A 16 5.85 -1.52 -7.93
CA PHE A 16 4.47 -1.61 -7.44
C PHE A 16 3.81 -2.95 -7.78
N ALA A 17 4.11 -3.56 -8.93
CA ALA A 17 3.62 -4.90 -9.28
C ALA A 17 4.11 -5.98 -8.30
N TYR A 18 5.41 -5.99 -7.98
CA TYR A 18 5.97 -6.91 -7.00
C TYR A 18 5.42 -6.67 -5.60
N ALA A 19 5.29 -5.41 -5.19
CA ALA A 19 4.68 -5.03 -3.92
C ALA A 19 3.21 -5.47 -3.84
N THR A 20 2.44 -5.34 -4.92
CA THR A 20 1.05 -5.80 -5.01
C THR A 20 0.98 -7.30 -4.71
N ILE A 21 1.76 -8.12 -5.43
CA ILE A 21 1.76 -9.58 -5.21
C ILE A 21 2.17 -9.92 -3.78
N PHE A 22 3.25 -9.31 -3.29
CA PHE A 22 3.78 -9.55 -1.95
C PHE A 22 2.76 -9.24 -0.85
N TRP A 23 2.17 -8.04 -0.88
CA TRP A 23 1.16 -7.64 0.11
C TRP A 23 -0.18 -8.34 -0.07
N GLY A 24 -0.52 -8.76 -1.29
CA GLY A 24 -1.67 -9.62 -1.56
C GLY A 24 -1.55 -10.94 -0.82
N ILE A 25 -0.39 -11.60 -0.88
CA ILE A 25 -0.14 -12.84 -0.13
C ILE A 25 -0.26 -12.59 1.37
N ILE A 26 0.40 -11.55 1.90
CA ILE A 26 0.37 -11.24 3.34
C ILE A 26 -1.05 -10.91 3.83
N GLY A 27 -1.77 -10.06 3.11
CA GLY A 27 -3.13 -9.66 3.46
C GLY A 27 -4.10 -10.84 3.47
N MET A 28 -4.00 -11.74 2.48
CA MET A 28 -4.83 -12.95 2.43
C MET A 28 -4.48 -13.94 3.55
N LEU A 29 -3.20 -14.10 3.89
CA LEU A 29 -2.77 -14.95 5.00
C LEU A 29 -3.26 -14.42 6.36
N ALA A 30 -3.21 -13.11 6.58
CA ALA A 30 -3.78 -12.49 7.79
C ALA A 30 -5.30 -12.70 7.87
N GLY A 31 -5.99 -12.64 6.72
CA GLY A 31 -7.42 -12.94 6.61
C GLY A 31 -7.74 -14.39 6.93
N LEU A 32 -6.93 -15.33 6.41
CA LEU A 32 -7.06 -16.74 6.73
C LEU A 32 -6.85 -16.99 8.23
N TRP A 33 -5.85 -16.36 8.84
CA TRP A 33 -5.61 -16.47 10.27
C TRP A 33 -6.80 -15.95 11.10
N ALA A 34 -7.30 -14.75 10.77
CA ALA A 34 -8.48 -14.20 11.42
C ALA A 34 -9.72 -15.09 11.25
N ALA A 35 -9.87 -15.75 10.09
CA ALA A 35 -10.95 -16.71 9.87
C ALA A 35 -10.80 -17.97 10.73
N ILE A 36 -9.57 -18.44 10.96
CA ILE A 36 -9.30 -19.57 11.86
C ILE A 36 -9.64 -19.20 13.31
N ASP A 37 -9.24 -18.01 13.77
CA ASP A 37 -9.55 -17.54 15.13
C ASP A 37 -11.06 -17.50 15.43
N LEU A 38 -11.91 -17.27 14.42
CA LEU A 38 -13.37 -17.25 14.59
C LEU A 38 -13.96 -18.61 14.93
N TYR A 39 -13.45 -19.71 14.36
CA TYR A 39 -13.99 -21.05 14.61
C TYR A 39 -13.15 -21.83 15.65
N PHE A 40 -11.86 -21.53 15.77
CA PHE A 40 -10.94 -22.18 16.70
C PHE A 40 -10.14 -21.13 17.48
N PRO A 41 -10.73 -20.54 18.54
CA PRO A 41 -10.11 -19.45 19.29
C PRO A 41 -8.73 -19.76 19.88
N ALA A 42 -8.41 -21.04 20.12
CA ALA A 42 -7.09 -21.45 20.60
C ALA A 42 -5.95 -21.20 19.56
N ALA A 43 -6.29 -20.95 18.29
CA ALA A 43 -5.33 -20.51 17.27
C ALA A 43 -4.68 -19.17 17.59
N ASN A 44 -5.25 -18.36 18.48
CA ASN A 44 -4.65 -17.10 18.91
C ASN A 44 -3.37 -17.27 19.75
N LEU A 45 -2.99 -18.51 20.10
CA LEU A 45 -1.79 -18.87 20.85
C LEU A 45 -1.67 -18.23 22.26
N GLY A 46 -2.75 -17.65 22.78
CA GLY A 46 -2.74 -16.88 24.04
C GLY A 46 -1.93 -15.58 23.98
N LEU A 47 -1.56 -15.12 22.78
CA LEU A 47 -0.71 -13.95 22.58
C LEU A 47 -1.53 -12.75 22.11
N PRO A 48 -1.29 -11.53 22.62
CA PRO A 48 -2.14 -10.38 22.36
C PRO A 48 -2.15 -9.98 20.87
N TYR A 49 -1.02 -10.14 20.18
CA TYR A 49 -0.83 -9.75 18.77
C TYR A 49 -1.49 -10.70 17.77
N THR A 50 -1.72 -11.96 18.12
CA THR A 50 -2.40 -12.95 17.27
C THR A 50 -3.89 -13.09 17.61
N THR A 51 -4.46 -12.19 18.40
CA THR A 51 -5.91 -12.19 18.66
C THR A 51 -6.68 -11.62 17.47
N PHE A 52 -7.87 -12.18 17.22
CA PHE A 52 -8.79 -11.70 16.17
C PHE A 52 -8.96 -10.17 16.16
N GLY A 53 -9.10 -9.56 17.34
CA GLY A 53 -9.29 -8.10 17.48
C GLY A 53 -8.14 -7.27 16.92
N ARG A 54 -6.90 -7.79 16.93
CA ARG A 54 -5.72 -7.11 16.36
C ARG A 54 -5.38 -7.58 14.95
N VAL A 55 -5.59 -8.85 14.63
CA VAL A 55 -5.32 -9.39 13.30
C VAL A 55 -6.35 -8.89 12.27
N ARG A 56 -7.61 -8.68 12.67
CA ARG A 56 -8.66 -8.14 11.79
C ARG A 56 -8.28 -6.80 11.14
N PRO A 57 -7.93 -5.74 11.90
CA PRO A 57 -7.56 -4.46 11.29
C PRO A 57 -6.25 -4.55 10.48
N VAL A 58 -5.33 -5.45 10.82
CA VAL A 58 -4.14 -5.73 10.00
C VAL A 58 -4.55 -6.31 8.64
N HIS A 59 -5.45 -7.29 8.62
CA HIS A 59 -5.98 -7.87 7.39
C HIS A 59 -6.67 -6.82 6.51
N THR A 60 -7.59 -6.03 7.07
CA THR A 60 -8.33 -5.01 6.30
C THR A 60 -7.39 -3.99 5.68
N ASN A 61 -6.43 -3.47 6.44
CA ASN A 61 -5.44 -2.51 5.95
C ASN A 61 -4.51 -3.13 4.91
N ALA A 62 -4.05 -4.36 5.13
CA ALA A 62 -3.17 -5.07 4.20
C ALA A 62 -3.87 -5.38 2.87
N VAL A 63 -5.14 -5.79 2.88
CA VAL A 63 -5.85 -6.10 1.63
C VAL A 63 -6.24 -4.83 0.86
N ILE A 64 -6.65 -3.77 1.55
CA ILE A 64 -7.11 -2.55 0.88
C ILE A 64 -5.93 -1.64 0.53
N PHE A 65 -5.19 -1.16 1.52
CA PHE A 65 -4.17 -0.13 1.28
C PHE A 65 -2.85 -0.72 0.79
N ALA A 66 -2.49 -1.92 1.24
CA ALA A 66 -1.26 -2.56 0.77
C ALA A 66 -1.46 -3.28 -0.57
N PHE A 67 -2.38 -4.24 -0.67
CA PHE A 67 -2.61 -4.97 -1.91
C PHE A 67 -3.30 -4.10 -2.98
N VAL A 68 -4.54 -3.68 -2.76
CA VAL A 68 -5.30 -2.91 -3.76
C VAL A 68 -4.63 -1.55 -4.02
N GLY A 69 -4.15 -0.86 -2.99
CA GLY A 69 -3.44 0.42 -3.13
C GLY A 69 -2.20 0.31 -4.04
N ASN A 70 -1.32 -0.68 -3.82
CA ASN A 70 -0.19 -0.91 -4.72
C ASN A 70 -0.64 -1.24 -6.15
N GLY A 71 -1.74 -2.01 -6.30
CA GLY A 71 -2.31 -2.34 -7.61
C GLY A 71 -2.81 -1.12 -8.36
N ILE A 72 -3.47 -0.18 -7.66
CA ILE A 72 -3.91 1.10 -8.23
C ILE A 72 -2.69 1.92 -8.67
N PHE A 73 -1.68 2.06 -7.82
CA PHE A 73 -0.48 2.85 -8.17
C PHE A 73 0.28 2.25 -9.34
N MET A 74 0.44 0.92 -9.39
CA MET A 74 0.96 0.21 -10.57
C MET A 74 0.19 0.60 -11.83
N GLY A 75 -1.15 0.52 -11.77
CA GLY A 75 -2.04 0.87 -12.86
C GLY A 75 -1.88 2.31 -13.33
N VAL A 76 -1.86 3.27 -12.40
CA VAL A 76 -1.70 4.70 -12.69
C VAL A 76 -0.34 5.02 -13.30
N TYR A 77 0.76 4.55 -12.69
CA TYR A 77 2.11 4.78 -13.22
C TYR A 77 2.32 4.14 -14.60
N TYR A 78 1.62 3.04 -14.89
CA TYR A 78 1.66 2.42 -16.21
C TYR A 78 0.81 3.17 -17.25
N SER A 79 -0.43 3.52 -16.88
CA SER A 79 -1.43 4.06 -17.79
C SER A 79 -1.13 5.51 -18.17
N LEU A 80 -0.82 6.39 -17.21
CA LEU A 80 -0.58 7.82 -17.48
C LEU A 80 0.51 8.04 -18.50
N GLN A 81 1.64 7.36 -18.35
CA GLN A 81 2.75 7.49 -19.28
C GLN A 81 2.34 7.17 -20.73
N ARG A 82 1.46 6.18 -20.92
CA ARG A 82 1.02 5.72 -22.25
C ARG A 82 -0.12 6.55 -22.82
N LEU A 83 -1.04 6.98 -21.96
CA LEU A 83 -2.18 7.80 -22.35
C LEU A 83 -1.74 9.22 -22.72
N CYS A 84 -0.86 9.83 -21.91
CA CYS A 84 -0.30 11.15 -22.20
C CYS A 84 0.88 11.11 -23.18
N LYS A 85 1.37 9.91 -23.53
CA LYS A 85 2.59 9.70 -24.34
C LYS A 85 3.80 10.47 -23.78
N ALA A 86 3.88 10.57 -22.47
CA ALA A 86 4.89 11.33 -21.73
C ALA A 86 5.54 10.44 -20.66
N ARG A 87 6.78 10.74 -20.27
CA ARG A 87 7.38 10.14 -19.06
C ARG A 87 6.73 10.76 -17.83
N MET A 88 6.69 10.03 -16.71
CA MET A 88 6.30 10.61 -15.42
C MET A 88 7.09 11.90 -15.13
N PHE A 89 6.40 12.88 -14.56
CA PHE A 89 6.92 14.21 -14.25
C PHE A 89 8.24 14.17 -13.45
N SER A 90 8.33 13.30 -12.43
CA SER A 90 9.55 13.15 -11.65
C SER A 90 9.79 11.72 -11.17
N ASP A 91 10.89 11.12 -11.61
CA ASP A 91 11.37 9.82 -11.14
C ASP A 91 11.68 9.82 -9.63
N ALA A 92 12.11 10.96 -9.08
CA ALA A 92 12.41 11.10 -7.66
C ALA A 92 11.11 11.07 -6.82
N LEU A 93 10.08 11.79 -7.25
CA LEU A 93 8.76 11.74 -6.60
C LEU A 93 8.14 10.35 -6.71
N SER A 94 8.31 9.67 -7.85
CA SER A 94 7.87 8.28 -8.04
C SER A 94 8.48 7.34 -6.99
N LYS A 95 9.80 7.44 -6.77
CA LYS A 95 10.52 6.62 -5.79
C LYS A 95 10.16 6.98 -4.35
N PHE A 96 10.01 8.27 -4.03
CA PHE A 96 9.58 8.71 -2.72
C PHE A 96 8.19 8.18 -2.40
N HIS A 97 7.25 8.29 -3.34
CA HIS A 97 5.92 7.73 -3.20
C HIS A 97 5.99 6.22 -2.92
N PHE A 98 6.73 5.46 -3.73
CA PHE A 98 6.86 4.01 -3.51
C PHE A 98 7.38 3.68 -2.11
N TRP A 99 8.57 4.16 -1.74
CA TRP A 99 9.16 3.80 -0.45
C TRP A 99 8.37 4.35 0.73
N GLY A 100 7.81 5.56 0.60
CA GLY A 100 6.91 6.14 1.61
C GLY A 100 5.70 5.25 1.85
N TRP A 101 5.05 4.77 0.77
CA TRP A 101 3.91 3.87 0.87
C TRP A 101 4.29 2.53 1.52
N GLN A 102 5.41 1.92 1.12
CA GLN A 102 5.86 0.67 1.72
C GLN A 102 6.18 0.80 3.21
N LEU A 103 6.80 1.91 3.63
CA LEU A 103 7.08 2.18 5.04
C LEU A 103 5.78 2.36 5.84
N ILE A 104 4.82 3.12 5.31
CA ILE A 104 3.51 3.30 5.95
C ILE A 104 2.83 1.95 6.17
N ILE A 105 2.81 1.08 5.17
CA ILE A 105 2.22 -0.26 5.30
C ILE A 105 2.93 -1.07 6.39
N ALA A 106 4.27 -1.08 6.39
CA ALA A 106 5.05 -1.85 7.36
C ALA A 106 4.83 -1.34 8.80
N PHE A 107 4.87 -0.03 9.01
CA PHE A 107 4.60 0.57 10.32
C PHE A 107 3.11 0.44 10.71
N GLY A 108 2.19 0.48 9.76
CA GLY A 108 0.77 0.23 10.00
C GLY A 108 0.52 -1.17 10.53
N ALA A 109 1.10 -2.20 9.90
CA ALA A 109 1.01 -3.57 10.39
C ALA A 109 1.60 -3.71 11.80
N LEU A 110 2.76 -3.09 12.06
CA LEU A 110 3.42 -3.13 13.35
C LEU A 110 2.57 -2.48 14.46
N THR A 111 2.06 -1.28 14.21
CA THR A 111 1.28 -0.51 15.19
C THR A 111 -0.05 -1.18 15.52
N LEU A 112 -0.75 -1.71 14.50
CA LEU A 112 -2.01 -2.44 14.70
C LEU A 112 -1.81 -3.74 15.50
N LEU A 113 -0.74 -4.50 15.25
CA LEU A 113 -0.40 -5.69 16.05
C LEU A 113 -0.04 -5.33 17.50
N MET A 114 0.60 -4.18 17.72
CA MET A 114 0.87 -3.65 19.06
C MET A 114 -0.41 -3.16 19.77
N GLY A 115 -1.50 -2.95 19.03
CA GLY A 115 -2.80 -2.54 19.55
C GLY A 115 -3.04 -1.02 19.53
N TYR A 116 -2.19 -0.26 18.83
CA TYR A 116 -2.42 1.16 18.61
C TYR A 116 -3.43 1.32 17.47
N THR A 117 -4.64 1.77 17.81
CA THR A 117 -5.68 1.99 16.82
C THR A 117 -6.69 3.05 17.25
N SER A 118 -7.11 3.84 16.26
CA SER A 118 -8.21 4.79 16.37
C SER A 118 -9.59 4.14 16.49
N GLY A 119 -9.71 2.83 16.20
CA GLY A 119 -10.98 2.07 16.24
C GLY A 119 -11.99 2.41 15.13
N LYS A 120 -11.62 3.29 14.19
CA LYS A 120 -12.44 3.65 13.02
C LYS A 120 -12.11 2.72 11.86
N GLU A 121 -13.11 2.03 11.32
CA GLU A 121 -12.89 1.10 10.21
C GLU A 121 -12.32 1.81 8.98
N TYR A 122 -11.27 1.23 8.39
CA TYR A 122 -10.48 1.78 7.27
C TYR A 122 -9.73 3.08 7.58
N ALA A 123 -9.71 3.50 8.85
CA ALA A 123 -8.95 4.61 9.39
C ALA A 123 -8.36 4.22 10.75
N GLU A 124 -7.88 2.97 10.86
CA GLU A 124 -7.45 2.37 12.11
C GLU A 124 -6.09 2.87 12.56
N LEU A 125 -5.29 3.41 11.65
CA LEU A 125 -3.95 3.91 11.94
C LEU A 125 -3.99 5.15 12.84
N GLU A 126 -2.90 5.37 13.57
CA GLU A 126 -2.76 6.54 14.44
C GLU A 126 -2.30 7.77 13.65
N TRP A 127 -2.55 8.95 14.23
CA TRP A 127 -2.30 10.24 13.62
C TRP A 127 -0.91 10.45 12.98
N PRO A 128 0.23 9.87 13.47
CA PRO A 128 1.51 10.05 12.78
C PRO A 128 1.52 9.37 11.41
N LEU A 129 0.85 8.23 11.28
CA LEU A 129 0.70 7.52 10.01
C LEU A 129 -0.30 8.23 9.09
N ASP A 130 -1.36 8.85 9.64
CA ASP A 130 -2.29 9.66 8.85
C ASP A 130 -1.59 10.86 8.18
N ILE A 131 -0.69 11.54 8.91
CA ILE A 131 0.13 12.62 8.37
C ILE A 131 1.07 12.08 7.28
N ALA A 132 1.74 10.95 7.54
CA ALA A 132 2.62 10.34 6.55
C ALA A 132 1.88 9.94 5.26
N ILE A 133 0.70 9.34 5.39
CA ILE A 133 -0.21 9.01 4.28
C ILE A 133 -0.54 10.26 3.49
N THR A 134 -0.93 11.33 4.17
CA THR A 134 -1.29 12.60 3.53
C THR A 134 -0.13 13.15 2.70
N ILE A 135 1.09 13.18 3.26
CA ILE A 135 2.29 13.66 2.55
C ILE A 135 2.59 12.80 1.32
N VAL A 136 2.55 11.47 1.47
CA VAL A 136 2.84 10.53 0.37
C VAL A 136 1.79 10.64 -0.74
N TRP A 137 0.51 10.82 -0.39
CA TRP A 137 -0.57 11.04 -1.35
C TRP A 137 -0.44 12.37 -2.09
N VAL A 138 -0.06 13.46 -1.40
CA VAL A 138 0.20 14.75 -2.05
C VAL A 138 1.34 14.62 -3.06
N ILE A 139 2.42 13.93 -2.70
CA ILE A 139 3.55 13.70 -3.61
C ILE A 139 3.14 12.87 -4.82
N PHE A 140 2.33 11.83 -4.61
CA PHE A 140 1.73 11.08 -5.71
C PHE A 140 0.88 11.99 -6.61
N GLY A 141 0.01 12.82 -6.02
CA GLY A 141 -0.84 13.77 -6.73
C GLY A 141 -0.04 14.76 -7.57
N ILE A 142 1.00 15.39 -7.01
CA ILE A 142 1.87 16.32 -7.74
C ILE A 142 2.50 15.63 -8.95
N ASN A 143 3.02 14.41 -8.77
CA ASN A 143 3.64 13.67 -9.86
C ASN A 143 2.63 13.25 -10.93
N MET A 144 1.42 12.88 -10.51
CA MET A 144 0.31 12.52 -11.39
C MET A 144 -0.14 13.71 -12.24
N PHE A 145 -0.50 14.83 -11.60
CA PHE A 145 -0.96 16.04 -12.27
C PHE A 145 0.14 16.72 -13.09
N GLY A 146 1.40 16.67 -12.66
CA GLY A 146 2.51 17.19 -13.48
C GLY A 146 2.81 16.37 -14.73
N THR A 147 2.31 15.12 -14.82
CA THR A 147 2.46 14.26 -16.00
C THR A 147 1.33 14.48 -17.03
N ILE A 148 0.17 14.97 -16.58
CA ILE A 148 -0.99 15.32 -17.40
C ILE A 148 -0.76 16.70 -18.01
#